data_AF-A0A1M3SYX4-F1
#
_entry.id   AF-A0A1M3SYX4-F1
#
_cell.length_a   1.000
_cell.length_b   1.000
_cell.length_c   1.000
_cell.angle_alpha   90.00
_cell.angle_beta   90.00
_cell.angle_gamma   90.00
#
_symmetry.space_group_name_H-M   'P 1'
#
loop_
_entity.id
_entity.type
_entity.pdbx_description
1 polymer ?
#
loop_
_entity_poly.entity_id
_entity_poly.type
_entity_poly.pdbx_seq_one_letter_code
_entity_poly.pdbx_strand_id
1 'polypeptide(L)'
;MATKTLVVQEYKNDRDRLSPNHYNLQVAKSVASSNGDPQFNVVYSSQILGPNMTISWTPKYGLNWTQNIPNQSAKVTYSGEWQDCALGDTYDLDSTGSWVKINGYKDADPEALNISKNGYGLDVNVIVGIYDPASSKWIFVNPDQLLTGARGKYKPLDNVRLWFEEGIREETMLSSQSTMEHKDDMSKSLRYFHYDTEGRKWESQDSPFVPPRGDE
;
A
#
# COMPACT_ATOMS: atom_id res chain seq x y z
N MET A 1 16.92 0.44 -1.23
CA MET A 1 16.12 0.99 -0.12
C MET A 1 16.21 0.07 1.07
N ALA A 2 16.11 0.60 2.29
CA ALA A 2 16.08 -0.22 3.49
C ALA A 2 14.73 -0.96 3.62
N THR A 3 14.76 -2.18 4.12
CA THR A 3 13.55 -2.91 4.53
C THR A 3 12.85 -2.13 5.63
N LYS A 4 11.54 -2.01 5.51
CA LYS A 4 10.66 -1.45 6.54
C LYS A 4 9.92 -2.60 7.20
N THR A 5 9.80 -2.57 8.51
CA THR A 5 9.15 -3.59 9.33
C THR A 5 8.19 -2.91 10.28
N LEU A 6 6.97 -3.42 10.34
CA LEU A 6 6.02 -3.13 11.39
C LEU A 6 5.72 -4.40 12.18
N VAL A 7 5.55 -4.22 13.48
CA VAL A 7 5.14 -5.30 14.39
C VAL A 7 3.86 -4.84 15.06
N VAL A 8 2.75 -5.51 14.77
CA VAL A 8 1.49 -5.29 15.49
C VAL A 8 1.41 -6.29 16.63
N GLN A 9 1.32 -5.79 17.85
CA GLN A 9 1.25 -6.57 19.08
C GLN A 9 -0.15 -6.46 19.65
N GLU A 10 -0.86 -7.57 19.63
CA GLU A 10 -2.22 -7.64 20.15
C GLU A 10 -2.18 -8.33 21.50
N TYR A 11 -2.81 -7.74 22.53
CA TYR A 11 -2.96 -8.42 23.81
C TYR A 11 -4.10 -9.44 23.75
N LYS A 12 -4.11 -10.38 24.70
CA LYS A 12 -5.11 -11.43 24.72
C LYS A 12 -6.54 -10.87 24.74
N ASN A 13 -6.81 -9.88 25.58
CA ASN A 13 -8.13 -9.28 25.71
C ASN A 13 -8.61 -8.62 24.41
N ASP A 14 -7.71 -7.95 23.68
CA ASP A 14 -8.05 -7.34 22.39
C ASP A 14 -8.37 -8.40 21.34
N ARG A 15 -7.54 -9.46 21.26
CA ARG A 15 -7.79 -10.59 20.35
C ARG A 15 -9.10 -11.31 20.66
N ASP A 16 -9.44 -11.46 21.94
CA ASP A 16 -10.69 -12.09 22.39
C ASP A 16 -11.93 -11.26 21.99
N ARG A 17 -11.76 -9.96 21.71
CA ARG A 17 -12.83 -9.09 21.19
C ARG A 17 -12.84 -9.04 19.67
N LEU A 18 -11.67 -8.96 19.03
CA LEU A 18 -11.55 -8.81 17.58
C LEU A 18 -11.83 -10.11 16.83
N SER A 19 -11.27 -11.25 17.28
CA SER A 19 -11.32 -12.51 16.52
C SER A 19 -12.73 -13.09 16.39
N PRO A 20 -13.56 -13.16 17.45
CA PRO A 20 -14.94 -13.65 17.33
C PRO A 20 -15.84 -12.78 16.43
N ASN A 21 -15.45 -11.51 16.25
CA ASN A 21 -16.14 -10.57 15.36
C ASN A 21 -15.49 -10.53 13.96
N HIS A 22 -14.62 -11.49 13.63
CA HIS A 22 -14.00 -11.66 12.31
C HIS A 22 -13.19 -10.46 11.82
N TYR A 23 -12.63 -9.67 12.75
CA TYR A 23 -11.73 -8.58 12.40
C TYR A 23 -10.35 -9.10 11.99
N ASN A 24 -9.82 -8.52 10.91
CA ASN A 24 -8.47 -8.76 10.40
C ASN A 24 -7.69 -7.46 10.35
N LEU A 25 -6.40 -7.53 10.65
CA LEU A 25 -5.47 -6.41 10.49
C LEU A 25 -5.33 -6.10 9.00
N GLN A 26 -5.59 -4.85 8.63
CA GLN A 26 -5.30 -4.27 7.34
C GLN A 26 -4.10 -3.32 7.48
N VAL A 27 -3.17 -3.39 6.53
CA VAL A 27 -2.10 -2.41 6.38
C VAL A 27 -2.16 -1.87 4.97
N ALA A 28 -2.21 -0.54 4.83
CA ALA A 28 -2.15 0.14 3.55
C ALA A 28 -0.93 1.05 3.41
N LYS A 29 -0.47 1.22 2.17
CA LYS A 29 0.66 2.08 1.80
C LYS A 29 0.23 3.17 0.84
N SER A 30 1.04 4.24 0.80
CA SER A 30 0.76 5.42 -0.01
C SER A 30 1.78 5.82 -1.05
N VAL A 31 1.28 6.46 -2.10
CA VAL A 31 2.05 7.10 -3.16
C VAL A 31 1.35 8.42 -3.45
N ALA A 32 2.08 9.53 -3.41
CA ALA A 32 1.59 10.82 -3.89
C ALA A 32 1.54 10.79 -5.41
N SER A 33 0.41 11.21 -5.98
CA SER A 33 0.28 11.41 -7.42
C SER A 33 0.85 12.76 -7.85
N SER A 34 0.79 13.03 -9.16
CA SER A 34 1.19 14.31 -9.74
C SER A 34 0.44 15.51 -9.14
N ASN A 35 -0.72 15.29 -8.55
CA ASN A 35 -1.54 16.34 -7.93
C ASN A 35 -1.17 16.57 -6.45
N GLY A 36 -0.25 15.77 -5.89
CA GLY A 36 0.23 15.87 -4.52
C GLY A 36 -0.64 15.13 -3.49
N ASP A 37 -1.85 14.71 -3.86
CA ASP A 37 -2.74 13.99 -2.97
C ASP A 37 -2.26 12.54 -2.73
N PRO A 38 -2.16 12.10 -1.47
CA PRO A 38 -1.64 10.78 -1.14
C PRO A 38 -2.65 9.69 -1.47
N GLN A 39 -2.26 8.81 -2.37
CA GLN A 39 -2.86 7.53 -2.75
C GLN A 39 -2.88 6.49 -1.63
N PHE A 40 -3.87 5.60 -1.42
CA PHE A 40 -3.66 4.47 -0.49
C PHE A 40 -4.24 3.15 -1.00
N ASN A 41 -3.53 2.04 -0.75
CA ASN A 41 -4.06 0.69 -0.96
C ASN A 41 -3.56 -0.29 0.09
N VAL A 42 -4.44 -1.24 0.43
CA VAL A 42 -4.12 -2.37 1.31
C VAL A 42 -3.02 -3.21 0.68
N VAL A 43 -1.88 -3.28 1.38
CA VAL A 43 -0.73 -4.12 1.03
C VAL A 43 -0.67 -5.42 1.83
N TYR A 44 -1.43 -5.50 2.92
CA TYR A 44 -1.50 -6.69 3.74
C TYR A 44 -2.85 -6.78 4.44
N SER A 45 -3.42 -7.99 4.45
CA SER A 45 -4.56 -8.37 5.28
C SER A 45 -4.18 -9.63 6.04
N SER A 46 -4.32 -9.63 7.36
CA SER A 46 -4.21 -10.87 8.14
C SER A 46 -5.34 -11.83 7.76
N GLN A 47 -5.10 -13.13 7.94
CA GLN A 47 -6.16 -14.16 7.89
C GLN A 47 -6.61 -14.57 9.30
N ILE A 48 -5.69 -14.48 10.27
CA ILE A 48 -5.90 -14.80 11.68
C ILE A 48 -5.09 -13.79 12.48
N LEU A 49 -5.63 -13.33 13.61
CA LEU A 49 -4.91 -12.46 14.54
C LEU A 49 -3.96 -13.27 15.42
N GLY A 50 -2.71 -12.83 15.51
CA GLY A 50 -1.69 -13.39 16.38
C GLY A 50 -1.23 -12.39 17.44
N PRO A 51 -0.58 -12.86 18.52
CA PRO A 51 -0.02 -11.97 19.55
C PRO A 51 1.05 -11.02 19.01
N ASN A 52 1.80 -11.46 17.99
CA ASN A 52 2.73 -10.64 17.26
C ASN A 52 2.55 -10.91 15.77
N MET A 53 2.23 -9.87 15.00
CA MET A 53 2.15 -9.92 13.54
C MET A 53 3.26 -9.02 12.99
N THR A 54 4.27 -9.64 12.38
CA THR A 54 5.39 -8.93 11.75
C THR A 54 5.15 -8.83 10.26
N ILE A 55 5.10 -7.59 9.75
CA ILE A 55 4.97 -7.30 8.34
C ILE A 55 6.21 -6.53 7.90
N SER A 56 6.94 -7.08 6.94
CA SER A 56 8.17 -6.48 6.41
C SER A 56 8.10 -6.42 4.89
N TRP A 57 8.54 -5.30 4.33
CA TRP A 57 8.69 -5.17 2.88
C TRP A 57 9.97 -4.40 2.56
N THR A 58 10.63 -4.81 1.49
CA THR A 58 11.66 -4.00 0.83
C THR A 58 10.99 -3.34 -0.35
N PRO A 59 10.89 -2.00 -0.40
CA PRO A 59 10.22 -1.36 -1.51
C PRO A 59 10.95 -1.66 -2.81
N LYS A 60 10.26 -2.38 -3.70
CA LYS A 60 10.61 -2.56 -5.10
C LYS A 60 9.40 -2.08 -5.88
N TYR A 61 9.62 -1.16 -6.81
CA TYR A 61 8.55 -0.51 -7.55
C TYR A 61 8.48 -1.02 -8.98
N GLY A 62 7.27 -0.96 -9.53
CA GLY A 62 7.03 -1.26 -10.92
C GLY A 62 5.95 -0.37 -11.49
N LEU A 63 5.98 -0.18 -12.81
CA LEU A 63 4.96 0.54 -13.55
C LEU A 63 4.11 -0.44 -14.37
N ASN A 64 2.81 -0.17 -14.36
CA ASN A 64 1.82 -0.75 -15.28
C ASN A 64 0.76 0.33 -15.58
N TRP A 65 -0.22 0.04 -16.42
CA TRP A 65 -1.31 0.98 -16.70
C TRP A 65 -2.61 0.24 -17.03
N THR A 66 -3.74 0.94 -16.88
CA THR A 66 -5.07 0.45 -17.29
C THR A 66 -5.92 1.61 -17.80
N GLN A 67 -6.84 1.34 -18.72
CA GLN A 67 -7.82 2.34 -19.15
C GLN A 67 -9.00 2.45 -18.17
N ASN A 68 -9.32 1.34 -17.49
CA ASN A 68 -10.47 1.24 -16.60
C ASN A 68 -10.01 0.90 -15.19
N ILE A 69 -10.45 1.70 -14.23
CA ILE A 69 -10.29 1.42 -12.82
C ILE A 69 -11.54 0.65 -12.39
N PRO A 70 -11.41 -0.50 -11.75
CA PRO A 70 -12.53 -1.22 -11.18
C PRO A 70 -13.16 -0.42 -10.04
N ASN A 71 -14.43 -0.68 -9.72
CA ASN A 71 -15.13 0.00 -8.64
C ASN A 71 -14.41 -0.16 -7.29
N GLN A 72 -14.55 0.84 -6.41
CA GLN A 72 -14.15 0.75 -5.01
C GLN A 72 -14.69 -0.56 -4.41
N SER A 73 -13.80 -1.38 -3.82
CA SER A 73 -14.01 -2.74 -3.27
C SER A 73 -13.77 -3.95 -4.20
N ALA A 74 -13.46 -3.75 -5.48
CA ALA A 74 -13.09 -4.87 -6.34
C ALA A 74 -11.66 -5.38 -6.05
N LYS A 75 -11.50 -6.70 -5.82
CA LYS A 75 -10.18 -7.34 -5.81
C LYS A 75 -9.69 -7.49 -7.25
N VAL A 76 -8.76 -6.64 -7.68
CA VAL A 76 -8.19 -6.71 -9.03
C VAL A 76 -6.70 -7.02 -8.97
N THR A 77 -6.32 -8.09 -9.67
CA THR A 77 -4.92 -8.40 -9.96
C THR A 77 -4.61 -7.87 -11.35
N TYR A 78 -3.78 -6.84 -11.46
CA TYR A 78 -3.31 -6.36 -12.75
C TYR A 78 -2.19 -7.27 -13.25
N SER A 79 -2.56 -8.21 -14.12
CA SER A 79 -1.61 -9.01 -14.91
C SER A 79 -1.05 -8.18 -16.07
N GLY A 80 0.15 -8.52 -16.54
CA GLY A 80 0.80 -7.85 -17.68
C GLY A 80 2.31 -7.77 -17.52
N GLU A 81 2.97 -7.13 -18.47
CA GLU A 81 4.40 -6.88 -18.45
C GLU A 81 4.72 -5.70 -17.53
N TRP A 82 4.89 -6.00 -16.25
CA TRP A 82 5.33 -5.00 -15.27
C TRP A 82 6.76 -4.55 -15.56
N GLN A 83 6.95 -3.24 -15.64
CA GLN A 83 8.28 -2.65 -15.77
C GLN A 83 8.87 -2.42 -14.38
N ASP A 84 9.95 -3.12 -14.04
CA ASP A 84 10.72 -2.83 -12.83
C ASP A 84 11.30 -1.40 -12.89
N CYS A 85 11.19 -0.66 -11.79
CA CYS A 85 11.60 0.74 -11.70
C CYS A 85 12.41 1.07 -10.44
N ALA A 86 13.40 1.95 -10.59
CA ALA A 86 14.05 2.62 -9.47
C ALA A 86 13.53 4.08 -9.35
N LEU A 87 13.65 4.67 -8.16
CA LEU A 87 13.40 6.11 -8.01
C LEU A 87 14.43 6.91 -8.79
N GLY A 88 14.00 8.03 -9.35
CA GLY A 88 14.80 8.88 -10.23
C GLY A 88 14.86 8.40 -11.68
N ASP A 89 14.49 7.13 -11.95
CA ASP A 89 14.33 6.67 -13.32
C ASP A 89 13.15 7.37 -13.99
N THR A 90 13.27 7.54 -15.31
CA THR A 90 12.22 8.11 -16.16
C THR A 90 11.81 7.10 -17.23
N TYR A 91 10.53 7.05 -17.53
CA TYR A 91 9.96 6.16 -18.53
C TYR A 91 9.01 6.90 -19.46
N ASP A 92 8.93 6.45 -20.70
CA ASP A 92 7.84 6.76 -21.62
C ASP A 92 6.92 5.56 -21.71
N LEU A 93 5.61 5.80 -21.75
CA LEU A 93 4.68 4.82 -22.27
C LEU A 93 4.69 4.98 -23.79
N ASP A 94 5.16 3.99 -24.53
CA ASP A 94 5.23 4.11 -25.99
C ASP A 94 3.87 3.89 -26.67
N SER A 95 3.83 4.04 -27.99
CA SER A 95 2.61 3.86 -28.79
C SER A 95 2.09 2.43 -28.85
N THR A 96 2.86 1.46 -28.35
CA THR A 96 2.44 0.05 -28.23
C THR A 96 1.88 -0.27 -26.85
N GLY A 97 2.05 0.63 -25.89
CA GLY A 97 1.63 0.44 -24.50
C GLY A 97 2.73 -0.17 -23.63
N SER A 98 3.98 -0.15 -24.13
CA SER A 98 5.14 -0.66 -23.41
C SER A 98 5.87 0.47 -22.70
N TRP A 99 6.41 0.19 -21.52
CA TRP A 99 7.25 1.15 -20.79
C TRP A 99 8.68 1.11 -21.32
N VAL A 100 9.21 2.28 -21.69
CA VAL A 100 10.56 2.44 -22.22
C VAL A 100 11.35 3.37 -21.33
N LYS A 101 12.47 2.88 -20.77
CA LYS A 101 13.34 3.70 -19.91
C LYS A 101 14.03 4.80 -20.71
N ILE A 102 13.99 6.03 -20.20
CA ILE A 102 14.62 7.22 -20.76
C ILE A 102 15.80 7.63 -19.88
N ASN A 103 16.97 7.80 -20.50
CA ASN A 103 18.18 8.25 -19.81
C ASN A 103 18.36 9.77 -19.96
N GLY A 104 18.74 10.46 -18.88
CA GLY A 104 19.13 11.88 -18.93
C GLY A 104 17.96 12.86 -19.07
N TYR A 105 16.74 12.49 -18.66
CA TYR A 105 15.61 13.41 -18.62
C TYR A 105 15.87 14.53 -17.61
N LYS A 106 15.88 15.78 -18.09
CA LYS A 106 16.32 16.94 -17.31
C LYS A 106 15.38 17.32 -16.16
N ASP A 107 14.10 17.00 -16.27
CA ASP A 107 13.07 17.36 -15.28
C ASP A 107 12.77 16.19 -14.31
N ALA A 108 13.60 15.14 -14.31
CA ALA A 108 13.43 13.98 -13.45
C ALA A 108 13.53 14.37 -11.96
N ASP A 109 12.58 13.91 -11.18
CA ASP A 109 12.61 13.98 -9.72
C ASP A 109 13.32 12.71 -9.19
N PRO A 110 14.43 12.86 -8.44
CA PRO A 110 15.19 11.72 -7.91
C PRO A 110 14.42 10.88 -6.88
N GLU A 111 13.34 11.41 -6.31
CA GLU A 111 12.52 10.72 -5.30
C GLU A 111 11.22 10.16 -5.87
N ALA A 112 10.99 10.27 -7.18
CA ALA A 112 9.78 9.81 -7.84
C ALA A 112 10.07 8.75 -8.92
N LEU A 113 9.02 8.03 -9.29
CA LEU A 113 8.93 7.34 -10.57
C LEU A 113 8.45 8.37 -11.59
N ASN A 114 9.30 8.67 -12.58
CA ASN A 114 9.03 9.74 -13.53
C ASN A 114 8.45 9.15 -14.83
N ILE A 115 7.42 9.79 -15.35
CA ILE A 115 6.90 9.50 -16.68
C ILE A 115 7.07 10.76 -17.52
N SER A 116 7.93 10.72 -18.53
CA SER A 116 8.17 11.87 -19.42
C SER A 116 7.07 12.05 -20.45
N LYS A 117 6.42 10.97 -20.89
CA LYS A 117 5.34 11.01 -21.87
C LYS A 117 4.40 9.79 -21.80
N ASN A 118 3.09 10.03 -21.87
CA ASN A 118 2.13 9.04 -22.34
C ASN A 118 2.02 9.08 -23.88
N GLY A 119 2.62 8.11 -24.56
CA GLY A 119 2.62 7.95 -26.01
C GLY A 119 1.64 6.90 -26.55
N TYR A 120 0.86 6.23 -25.70
CA TYR A 120 -0.01 5.10 -26.10
C TYR A 120 -1.14 5.50 -27.05
N GLY A 121 -1.52 6.78 -27.04
CA GLY A 121 -2.59 7.33 -27.89
C GLY A 121 -3.96 7.37 -27.22
N LEU A 122 -4.07 6.89 -25.97
CA LEU A 122 -5.25 6.98 -25.12
C LEU A 122 -4.84 7.44 -23.72
N ASP A 123 -5.79 8.02 -22.99
CA ASP A 123 -5.61 8.37 -21.59
C ASP A 123 -5.58 7.09 -20.75
N VAL A 124 -4.63 7.00 -19.82
CA VAL A 124 -4.40 5.80 -19.02
C VAL A 124 -4.27 6.12 -17.55
N ASN A 125 -4.71 5.21 -16.69
CA ASN A 125 -4.41 5.26 -15.27
C ASN A 125 -3.08 4.54 -15.05
N VAL A 126 -2.06 5.29 -14.66
CA VAL A 126 -0.76 4.71 -14.31
C VAL A 126 -0.91 3.96 -13.00
N ILE A 127 -0.31 2.79 -12.95
CA ILE A 127 -0.30 1.93 -11.78
C ILE A 127 1.13 1.90 -11.26
N VAL A 128 1.30 2.33 -10.01
CA VAL A 128 2.54 2.10 -9.27
C VAL A 128 2.38 0.84 -8.43
N GLY A 129 3.18 -0.18 -8.73
CA GLY A 129 3.22 -1.43 -7.99
C GLY A 129 4.26 -1.40 -6.89
N ILE A 130 3.97 -1.99 -5.73
CA ILE A 130 4.96 -2.41 -4.74
C ILE A 130 5.05 -3.94 -4.81
N TYR A 131 6.23 -4.49 -5.08
CA TYR A 131 6.41 -5.94 -5.18
C TYR A 131 6.33 -6.61 -3.81
N ASP A 132 5.42 -7.56 -3.67
CA ASP A 132 5.39 -8.49 -2.54
C ASP A 132 6.09 -9.81 -2.93
N PRO A 133 7.26 -10.11 -2.34
CA PRO A 133 7.96 -11.36 -2.63
C PRO A 133 7.22 -12.60 -2.15
N ALA A 134 6.37 -12.49 -1.13
CA ALA A 134 5.66 -13.65 -0.56
C ALA A 134 4.57 -14.15 -1.53
N SER A 135 3.80 -13.25 -2.11
CA SER A 135 2.79 -13.59 -3.11
C SER A 135 3.30 -13.53 -4.56
N SER A 136 4.51 -13.02 -4.79
CA SER A 136 5.07 -12.74 -6.12
C SER A 136 4.15 -11.86 -6.97
N LYS A 137 3.52 -10.86 -6.34
CA LYS A 137 2.55 -9.96 -6.97
C LYS A 137 2.91 -8.50 -6.72
N TRP A 138 2.44 -7.64 -7.63
CA TRP A 138 2.52 -6.20 -7.49
C TRP A 138 1.28 -5.66 -6.81
N ILE A 139 1.47 -4.79 -5.82
CA ILE A 139 0.39 -4.17 -5.07
C ILE A 139 0.22 -2.72 -5.53
N PHE A 140 -1.01 -2.40 -5.90
CA PHE A 140 -1.44 -1.22 -6.64
C PHE A 140 -1.34 0.09 -5.83
N VAL A 141 -0.97 1.22 -6.46
CA VAL A 141 -1.13 2.58 -5.90
C VAL A 141 -1.52 3.61 -6.97
N ASN A 142 -2.61 4.33 -6.65
CA ASN A 142 -3.34 5.47 -7.24
C ASN A 142 -3.58 5.60 -8.76
N PRO A 143 -4.83 5.87 -9.22
CA PRO A 143 -5.20 5.87 -10.62
C PRO A 143 -5.65 7.24 -11.16
N ASP A 144 -4.84 8.29 -11.02
CA ASP A 144 -5.12 9.51 -11.79
C ASP A 144 -4.83 9.23 -13.26
N GLN A 145 -5.75 9.62 -14.14
CA GLN A 145 -5.54 9.49 -15.58
C GLN A 145 -4.38 10.39 -16.02
N LEU A 146 -3.36 9.76 -16.57
CA LEU A 146 -2.31 10.40 -17.33
C LEU A 146 -2.81 10.59 -18.76
N LEU A 147 -3.17 11.84 -19.09
CA LEU A 147 -3.65 12.21 -20.42
C LEU A 147 -2.62 11.90 -21.51
N THR A 148 -3.11 11.66 -22.72
CA THR A 148 -2.28 11.44 -23.91
C THR A 148 -1.32 12.61 -24.11
N GLY A 149 -0.02 12.31 -24.25
CA GLY A 149 1.06 13.29 -24.38
C GLY A 149 1.49 13.97 -23.07
N ALA A 150 0.80 13.72 -21.96
CA ALA A 150 1.14 14.30 -20.67
C ALA A 150 2.32 13.57 -19.99
N ARG A 151 2.78 14.16 -18.89
CA ARG A 151 3.86 13.68 -18.02
C ARG A 151 3.37 13.53 -16.59
N GLY A 152 4.02 12.66 -15.82
CA GLY A 152 3.63 12.35 -14.44
C GLY A 152 4.82 12.13 -13.53
N LYS A 153 4.62 12.36 -12.23
CA LYS A 153 5.58 12.05 -11.17
C LYS A 153 4.83 11.34 -10.06
N TYR A 154 5.30 10.16 -9.69
CA TYR A 154 4.66 9.32 -8.67
C TYR A 154 5.66 9.08 -7.56
N LYS A 155 5.45 9.71 -6.41
CA LYS A 155 6.37 9.69 -5.29
C LYS A 155 5.86 8.74 -4.21
N PRO A 156 6.53 7.60 -3.96
CA PRO A 156 6.18 6.76 -2.84
C PRO A 156 6.29 7.52 -1.53
N LEU A 157 5.31 7.33 -0.64
CA LEU A 157 5.29 7.95 0.67
C LEU A 157 5.59 6.88 1.72
N ASP A 158 6.38 7.25 2.73
CA ASP A 158 6.69 6.34 3.83
C ASP A 158 5.52 6.12 4.79
N ASN A 159 4.41 6.85 4.63
CA ASN A 159 3.21 6.72 5.46
C ASN A 159 2.53 5.35 5.29
N VAL A 160 2.18 4.73 6.41
CA VAL A 160 1.31 3.56 6.51
C VAL A 160 -0.03 3.93 7.14
N ARG A 161 -1.04 3.15 6.78
CA ARG A 161 -2.34 3.15 7.45
C ARG A 161 -2.59 1.77 8.03
N LEU A 162 -3.05 1.68 9.27
CA LEU A 162 -3.41 0.42 9.92
C LEU A 162 -4.82 0.52 10.49
N TRP A 163 -5.62 -0.52 10.30
CA TRP A 163 -6.92 -0.65 10.95
C TRP A 163 -7.30 -2.13 11.06
N PHE A 164 -8.29 -2.42 11.89
CA PHE A 164 -8.95 -3.71 11.88
C PHE A 164 -10.24 -3.59 11.07
N GLU A 165 -10.46 -4.50 10.14
CA GLU A 165 -11.69 -4.57 9.34
C GLU A 165 -12.30 -5.97 9.43
N GLU A 166 -13.61 -6.02 9.56
CA GLU A 166 -14.38 -7.25 9.47
C GLU A 166 -14.25 -7.85 8.08
N GLY A 167 -13.84 -9.12 8.00
CA GLY A 167 -13.78 -9.85 6.74
C GLY A 167 -15.14 -9.99 6.07
N ILE A 168 -15.17 -10.15 4.73
CA ILE A 168 -16.40 -10.38 3.98
C ILE A 168 -17.07 -11.68 4.49
N ARG A 169 -18.25 -11.54 5.10
CA ARG A 169 -19.15 -12.65 5.43
C ARG A 169 -19.84 -13.12 4.14
N GLU A 170 -19.99 -14.43 3.99
CA GLU A 170 -20.54 -15.10 2.79
C GLU A 170 -21.70 -14.33 2.11
N GLU A 171 -21.49 -13.99 0.83
CA GLU A 171 -22.40 -13.56 -0.25
C GLU A 171 -23.71 -12.78 0.00
N THR A 172 -24.02 -12.23 1.18
CA THR A 172 -25.36 -11.63 1.39
C THR A 172 -25.44 -10.24 2.01
N MET A 173 -24.39 -9.65 2.58
CA MET A 173 -24.44 -8.24 3.04
C MET A 173 -23.06 -7.57 2.93
N LEU A 174 -22.95 -6.53 2.10
CA LEU A 174 -21.81 -5.59 2.04
C LEU A 174 -21.89 -4.60 3.22
N SER A 175 -21.65 -5.08 4.45
CA SER A 175 -21.36 -4.18 5.58
C SER A 175 -19.97 -4.54 6.11
N SER A 176 -18.93 -3.84 5.66
CA SER A 176 -17.64 -3.92 6.33
C SER A 176 -17.65 -2.95 7.51
N GLN A 177 -17.44 -3.47 8.71
CA GLN A 177 -17.19 -2.68 9.91
C GLN A 177 -15.68 -2.56 10.09
N SER A 178 -15.20 -1.39 10.52
CA SER A 178 -13.78 -1.16 10.78
C SER A 178 -13.55 -0.41 12.08
N THR A 179 -12.37 -0.57 12.66
CA THR A 179 -11.88 0.29 13.73
C THR A 179 -11.41 1.62 13.15
N MET A 180 -11.08 2.57 14.04
CA MET A 180 -10.41 3.79 13.61
C MET A 180 -9.06 3.47 12.96
N GLU A 181 -8.77 4.17 11.88
CA GLU A 181 -7.50 4.07 11.16
C GLU A 181 -6.38 4.80 11.91
N HIS A 182 -5.23 4.15 12.06
CA HIS A 182 -3.98 4.78 12.49
C HIS A 182 -3.15 5.18 11.29
N LYS A 183 -2.58 6.38 11.33
CA LYS A 183 -1.62 6.85 10.35
C LYS A 183 -0.27 7.01 11.02
N ASP A 184 0.76 6.41 10.44
CA ASP A 184 2.13 6.50 10.94
C ASP A 184 3.09 6.77 9.79
N ASP A 185 4.15 7.54 10.07
CA ASP A 185 5.26 7.73 9.14
C ASP A 185 6.32 6.64 9.39
N MET A 186 6.56 5.78 8.39
CA MET A 186 7.60 4.76 8.46
C MET A 186 8.95 5.30 8.02
N SER A 187 9.31 6.55 8.31
CA SER A 187 10.68 7.05 8.09
C SER A 187 11.72 6.16 8.81
N LYS A 188 11.35 5.57 9.96
CA LYS A 188 12.12 4.52 10.64
C LYS A 188 11.93 3.13 10.01
N SER A 189 12.97 2.30 10.09
CA SER A 189 12.96 0.94 9.53
C SER A 189 12.15 -0.07 10.37
N LEU A 190 11.89 0.21 11.65
CA LEU A 190 11.11 -0.65 12.55
C LEU A 190 10.19 0.18 13.43
N ARG A 191 8.92 -0.21 13.52
CA ARG A 191 7.90 0.41 14.38
C ARG A 191 7.01 -0.68 15.00
N TYR A 192 6.61 -0.48 16.25
CA TYR A 192 5.68 -1.35 16.97
C TYR A 192 4.35 -0.63 17.13
N PHE A 193 3.26 -1.38 16.97
CA PHE A 193 1.89 -0.90 17.05
C PHE A 193 1.05 -1.78 17.97
N HIS A 194 0.09 -1.17 18.63
CA HIS A 194 -0.89 -1.84 19.45
C HIS A 194 -2.25 -1.14 19.33
N TYR A 195 -3.33 -1.90 19.22
CA TYR A 195 -4.69 -1.36 19.29
C TYR A 195 -5.35 -1.76 20.61
N ASP A 196 -5.66 -0.75 21.43
CA ASP A 196 -6.44 -0.92 22.65
C ASP A 196 -7.92 -0.91 22.27
N THR A 197 -8.59 -2.06 22.35
CA THR A 197 -10.01 -2.18 22.00
C THR A 197 -10.94 -1.53 23.02
N GLU A 198 -10.51 -1.33 24.27
CA GLU A 198 -11.29 -0.69 25.33
C GLU A 198 -11.23 0.83 25.17
N GLY A 199 -10.01 1.38 25.06
CA GLY A 199 -9.77 2.79 24.77
C GLY A 199 -10.05 3.19 23.32
N ARG A 200 -10.26 2.19 22.43
CA ARG A 200 -10.50 2.33 20.98
C ARG A 200 -9.42 3.14 20.27
N LYS A 201 -8.17 3.04 20.70
CA LYS A 201 -7.06 3.87 20.22
C LYS A 201 -5.89 3.01 19.76
N TRP A 202 -5.15 3.56 18.80
CA TRP A 202 -3.86 3.01 18.41
C TRP A 202 -2.73 3.67 19.19
N GLU A 203 -1.74 2.87 19.53
CA GLU A 203 -0.48 3.31 20.11
C GLU A 203 0.67 2.85 19.21
N SER A 204 1.74 3.65 19.14
CA SER A 204 2.94 3.31 18.39
C SER A 204 4.20 3.72 19.14
N GLN A 205 5.25 2.91 19.03
CA GLN A 205 6.55 3.17 19.64
C GLN A 205 7.69 2.47 18.89
N ASP A 206 8.93 2.81 19.24
CA ASP A 206 10.13 2.27 18.58
C ASP A 206 10.62 0.94 19.19
N SER A 207 10.04 0.53 20.31
CA SER A 207 10.37 -0.70 21.04
C SER A 207 9.12 -1.57 21.22
N PRO A 208 9.26 -2.87 21.51
CA PRO A 208 8.11 -3.71 21.83
C PRO A 208 7.27 -3.16 22.99
N PHE A 209 5.96 -3.30 22.89
CA PHE A 209 5.04 -3.12 24.00
C PHE A 209 5.24 -4.22 25.03
N VAL A 210 5.09 -3.85 26.31
CA VAL A 210 5.08 -4.80 27.42
C VAL A 210 3.63 -5.15 27.71
N PRO A 211 3.23 -6.44 27.60
CA PRO A 211 1.87 -6.84 27.92
C PRO A 211 1.46 -6.45 29.34
N PRO A 212 0.22 -6.02 29.58
CA PRO A 212 -0.32 -5.88 30.92
C PRO A 212 -0.22 -7.21 31.67
N ARG A 213 -0.03 -7.15 33.00
CA ARG A 213 -0.02 -8.36 33.83
C ARG A 213 -1.33 -9.12 33.67
N GLY A 214 -1.25 -10.37 33.19
CA GLY A 214 -2.41 -11.25 32.99
C GLY A 214 -2.78 -11.50 31.53
N ASP A 215 -2.10 -10.85 30.58
CA ASP A 215 -2.35 -10.96 29.13
C ASP A 215 -1.30 -11.78 28.36
N GLU A 216 -0.43 -12.50 29.07
CA GLU A 216 0.53 -13.48 28.52
C GLU A 216 -0.15 -14.76 28.01
#